data_AF-A0A2P6FLJ2-F1
#
_entry.id   AF-A0A2P6FLJ2-F1
#
_cell.length_a   1.000
_cell.length_b   1.000
_cell.length_c   1.000
_cell.angle_alpha   90.00
_cell.angle_beta   90.00
_cell.angle_gamma   90.00
#
_symmetry.space_group_name_H-M   'P 1'
#
loop_
_entity.id
_entity.type
_entity.pdbx_description
1 polymer ?
#
loop_
_entity_poly.entity_id
_entity_poly.type
_entity_poly.pdbx_seq_one_letter_code
_entity_poly.pdbx_strand_id
1 'polypeptide(L)'
;MTILTVRANDTATAMDEIVEKLGTDSYIIDTKKVGNEMLVKATNNPVKKNPTGKASPKNFSNMMSKELSAKLTGSVAIGAKDQDSNTEIVRQISPGNEPDLTIFKEMNSELRALRSALDDMVLTDMAGLSPNLQSTTKVKLQKVGFSSQVLQKLKASLSNVEYEEGRDQFLKTLAAELADDDPDEAIMNSRYIFVLGASGSGKTTLSAKFAARIA
;
A
#
# COMPACT_ATOMS: atom_id res chain seq x y z
N MET A 1 18.54 -15.96 -23.73
CA MET A 1 18.91 -15.20 -22.52
C MET A 1 20.42 -15.21 -22.43
N THR A 2 21.07 -14.07 -22.63
CA THR A 2 22.55 -13.98 -22.57
C THR A 2 22.93 -13.10 -21.39
N ILE A 3 23.57 -13.71 -20.40
CA ILE A 3 24.14 -13.01 -19.24
C ILE A 3 25.64 -12.89 -19.48
N LEU A 4 26.16 -11.67 -19.46
CA LEU A 4 27.58 -11.38 -19.58
C LEU A 4 28.12 -10.90 -18.23
N THR A 5 29.31 -11.36 -17.86
CA THR A 5 30.06 -10.82 -16.72
C THR A 5 31.35 -10.20 -17.25
N VAL A 6 31.52 -8.89 -17.06
CA VAL A 6 32.71 -8.15 -17.47
C VAL A 6 33.54 -7.81 -16.23
N ARG A 7 34.87 -7.92 -16.36
CA ARG A 7 35.84 -7.51 -15.34
C ARG A 7 36.68 -6.37 -15.90
N ALA A 8 36.61 -5.19 -15.29
CA ALA A 8 37.40 -4.03 -15.72
C ALA A 8 37.97 -3.26 -14.53
N ASN A 9 38.97 -2.42 -14.78
CA ASN A 9 39.61 -1.61 -13.74
C ASN A 9 38.68 -0.53 -13.18
N ASP A 10 37.78 0.00 -14.00
CA ASP A 10 36.82 1.02 -13.62
C ASP A 10 35.44 0.74 -14.22
N THR A 11 34.42 1.35 -13.63
CA THR A 11 33.02 1.20 -14.03
C THR A 11 32.79 1.68 -15.45
N ALA A 12 33.46 2.77 -15.88
CA ALA A 12 33.31 3.29 -17.24
C ALA A 12 33.75 2.25 -18.30
N THR A 13 34.94 1.67 -18.14
CA THR A 13 35.44 0.64 -19.05
C THR A 13 34.58 -0.62 -19.05
N ALA A 14 34.02 -1.02 -17.89
CA ALA A 14 33.08 -2.13 -17.84
C ALA A 14 31.81 -1.86 -18.65
N MET A 15 31.32 -0.62 -18.66
CA MET A 15 30.11 -0.23 -19.39
C MET A 15 30.34 -0.22 -20.90
N ASP A 16 31.49 0.26 -21.36
CA ASP A 16 31.83 0.26 -22.78
C ASP A 16 31.86 -1.18 -23.34
N GLU A 17 32.49 -2.12 -22.62
CA GLU A 17 32.52 -3.54 -23.00
C GLU A 17 31.13 -4.19 -22.98
N ILE A 18 30.26 -3.77 -22.05
CA ILE A 18 28.89 -4.27 -21.98
C ILE A 18 28.07 -3.78 -23.17
N VAL A 19 28.21 -2.49 -23.55
CA VAL A 19 27.52 -1.92 -24.70
C VAL A 19 28.00 -2.55 -26.01
N GLU A 20 29.30 -2.81 -26.15
CA GLU A 20 29.86 -3.46 -27.34
C GLU A 20 29.31 -4.89 -27.54
N LYS A 21 29.17 -5.65 -26.45
CA LYS A 21 28.79 -7.08 -26.52
C LYS A 21 27.30 -7.35 -26.39
N LEU A 22 26.57 -6.54 -25.63
CA LEU A 22 25.13 -6.72 -25.35
C LEU A 22 24.23 -5.64 -25.97
N GLY A 23 24.82 -4.56 -26.52
CA GLY A 23 24.09 -3.43 -27.08
C GLY A 23 23.73 -2.37 -26.03
N THR A 24 23.26 -1.22 -26.52
CA THR A 24 22.85 -0.05 -25.70
C THR A 24 21.66 -0.35 -24.79
N ASP A 25 20.84 -1.34 -25.14
CA ASP A 25 19.63 -1.72 -24.41
C ASP A 25 19.88 -2.80 -23.34
N SER A 26 21.12 -2.95 -22.88
CA SER A 26 21.52 -3.91 -21.87
C SER A 26 21.23 -3.42 -20.44
N TYR A 27 20.90 -4.36 -19.56
CA TYR A 27 20.54 -4.12 -18.16
C TYR A 27 21.60 -4.71 -17.23
N ILE A 28 22.08 -3.90 -16.28
CA ILE A 28 22.97 -4.35 -15.21
C ILE A 28 22.14 -5.09 -14.16
N ILE A 29 22.55 -6.31 -13.82
CA ILE A 29 21.95 -7.15 -12.78
C ILE A 29 22.69 -6.98 -11.46
N ASP A 30 24.02 -6.92 -11.49
CA ASP A 30 24.86 -6.91 -10.29
C ASP A 30 26.20 -6.22 -10.56
N THR A 31 26.69 -5.47 -9.59
CA THR A 31 27.99 -4.78 -9.64
C THR A 31 28.74 -5.07 -8.35
N LYS A 32 29.91 -5.71 -8.46
CA LYS A 32 30.73 -6.06 -7.31
C LYS A 32 32.16 -5.57 -7.50
N LYS A 33 32.65 -4.80 -6.54
CA LYS A 33 34.07 -4.43 -6.47
C LYS A 33 34.86 -5.58 -5.85
N VAL A 34 35.85 -6.09 -6.57
CA VAL A 34 36.74 -7.16 -6.10
C VAL A 34 38.17 -6.64 -6.24
N GLY A 35 38.76 -6.22 -5.11
CA GLY A 35 40.06 -5.56 -5.09
C GLY A 35 40.01 -4.18 -5.76
N ASN A 36 40.90 -3.98 -6.75
CA ASN A 36 40.98 -2.74 -7.52
C ASN A 36 40.14 -2.77 -8.82
N GLU A 37 39.38 -3.84 -9.06
CA GLU A 37 38.61 -4.03 -10.28
C GLU A 37 37.11 -4.20 -9.98
N MET A 38 36.31 -3.89 -10.98
CA MET A 38 34.85 -3.96 -10.99
C MET A 38 34.39 -5.17 -11.80
N LEU A 39 33.58 -6.02 -11.20
CA LEU A 39 32.83 -7.09 -11.86
C LEU A 39 31.40 -6.63 -12.08
N VAL A 40 31.01 -6.48 -13.34
CA VAL A 40 29.66 -6.03 -13.72
C VAL A 40 28.96 -7.14 -14.48
N LYS A 41 27.79 -7.56 -14.00
CA LYS A 41 26.93 -8.56 -14.66
C LYS A 41 25.79 -7.86 -15.38
N ALA A 42 25.63 -8.14 -16.67
CA ALA A 42 24.59 -7.54 -17.50
C ALA A 42 23.83 -8.59 -18.33
N THR A 43 22.61 -8.23 -18.75
CA THR A 43 21.73 -9.05 -19.61
C THR A 43 21.04 -8.16 -20.64
N ASN A 44 20.74 -8.70 -21.82
CA ASN A 44 19.93 -8.00 -22.84
C ASN A 44 18.42 -8.25 -22.70
N ASN A 45 18.01 -9.19 -21.85
CA ASN A 45 16.61 -9.55 -21.67
C ASN A 45 16.32 -9.71 -20.16
N PRO A 46 15.93 -8.64 -19.44
CA PRO A 46 15.63 -8.73 -18.02
C PRO A 46 14.30 -9.47 -17.82
N VAL A 47 14.35 -10.63 -17.16
CA VAL A 47 13.14 -11.21 -16.58
C VAL A 47 12.80 -10.35 -15.37
N LYS A 48 11.58 -9.75 -15.33
CA LYS A 48 11.06 -9.05 -14.15
C LYS A 48 10.91 -10.04 -13.00
N LYS A 49 12.01 -10.28 -12.27
CA LYS A 49 12.00 -11.02 -11.02
C LYS A 49 11.63 -10.02 -9.95
N ASN A 50 10.37 -10.02 -9.52
CA ASN A 50 9.96 -9.29 -8.32
C ASN A 50 10.91 -9.71 -7.19
N PRO A 51 11.63 -8.77 -6.53
CA PRO A 51 12.51 -9.13 -5.43
C PRO A 51 11.64 -9.68 -4.31
N THR A 52 11.69 -11.01 -4.13
CA THR A 52 11.18 -11.67 -2.93
C THR A 52 11.89 -11.05 -1.73
N GLY A 53 11.11 -10.38 -0.88
CA GLY A 53 11.60 -9.52 0.20
C GLY A 53 12.70 -10.17 1.02
N LYS A 54 13.92 -9.63 0.92
CA LYS A 54 14.91 -9.76 1.99
C LYS A 54 14.55 -8.72 3.04
N ALA A 55 14.22 -9.19 4.25
CA ALA A 55 13.92 -8.34 5.38
C ALA A 55 15.00 -7.27 5.56
N SER A 56 14.59 -6.01 5.67
CA SER A 56 15.50 -4.93 6.05
C SER A 56 16.07 -5.22 7.44
N PRO A 57 17.39 -5.06 7.66
CA PRO A 57 17.95 -5.27 8.98
C PRO A 57 17.42 -4.18 9.94
N LYS A 58 16.66 -4.60 10.96
CA LYS A 58 16.12 -3.78 12.07
C LYS A 58 17.19 -2.92 12.80
N ASN A 59 18.47 -3.17 12.50
CA ASN A 59 19.60 -2.46 13.07
C ASN A 59 19.71 -1.00 12.56
N PHE A 60 19.22 -0.70 11.34
CA PHE A 60 19.31 0.67 10.80
C PHE A 60 18.33 1.63 11.49
N SER A 61 17.09 1.18 11.74
CA SER A 61 16.09 1.99 12.46
C SER A 61 16.52 2.31 13.90
N ASN A 62 17.22 1.37 14.55
CA ASN A 62 17.67 1.53 15.93
C ASN A 62 18.88 2.47 16.06
N MET A 63 19.71 2.61 15.02
CA MET A 63 20.78 3.62 15.02
C MET A 63 20.21 5.03 14.82
N MET A 64 19.24 5.18 13.93
CA MET A 64 18.66 6.47 13.59
C MET A 64 17.86 7.07 14.75
N SER A 65 17.12 6.23 15.51
CA SER A 65 16.41 6.69 16.71
C SER A 65 17.37 7.10 17.83
N LYS A 66 18.51 6.42 17.96
CA LYS A 66 19.51 6.71 19.01
C LYS A 66 20.24 8.04 18.78
N GLU A 67 20.64 8.32 17.54
CA GLU A 67 21.26 9.60 17.15
C GLU A 67 20.33 10.80 17.35
N LEU A 68 19.04 10.64 17.01
CA LEU A 68 18.04 11.68 17.22
C LEU A 68 17.81 11.96 18.71
N SER A 69 17.69 10.91 19.53
CA SER A 69 17.50 11.08 20.98
C SER A 69 18.69 11.75 21.69
N ALA A 70 19.93 11.45 21.27
CA ALA A 70 21.12 12.05 21.86
C ALA A 70 21.28 13.54 21.54
N LYS A 71 20.75 14.02 20.41
CA LYS A 71 20.79 15.44 20.02
C LYS A 71 19.78 16.32 20.78
N LEU A 72 18.73 15.76 21.36
CA LEU A 72 17.72 16.54 22.09
C LEU A 72 18.09 16.83 23.55
N THR A 73 19.07 16.13 24.14
CA THR A 73 19.41 16.25 25.57
C THR A 73 20.60 17.16 25.88
N GLY A 74 21.09 17.93 24.89
CA GLY A 74 22.37 18.63 24.95
C GLY A 74 22.33 20.13 24.66
N SER A 75 21.54 20.92 25.38
CA SER A 75 21.81 22.32 25.78
C SER A 75 20.60 22.79 26.60
N VAL A 76 20.72 23.42 27.77
CA VAL A 76 21.30 24.74 27.99
C VAL A 76 21.73 24.85 29.46
N ALA A 77 22.96 25.30 29.69
CA ALA A 77 23.42 25.89 30.94
C ALA A 77 23.58 27.41 30.75
N ILE A 78 23.58 28.16 31.87
CA ILE A 78 23.98 29.58 32.03
C ILE A 78 22.87 30.59 31.64
N GLY A 79 22.51 31.64 32.38
CA GLY A 79 23.00 32.28 33.61
C GLY A 79 22.47 33.73 33.67
N ALA A 80 22.15 34.20 34.89
CA ALA A 80 21.86 35.55 35.42
C ALA A 80 21.89 36.83 34.51
N LYS A 81 20.89 37.73 34.64
CA LYS A 81 20.89 39.03 35.39
C LYS A 81 19.75 40.00 34.98
N ASP A 82 19.18 40.71 36.00
CA ASP A 82 18.62 42.10 36.09
C ASP A 82 17.86 42.74 34.88
N GLN A 83 16.83 43.58 35.00
CA GLN A 83 16.09 44.25 36.08
C GLN A 83 14.77 44.83 35.50
N ASP A 84 13.78 45.07 36.38
CA ASP A 84 12.68 46.05 36.34
C ASP A 84 11.68 46.14 35.16
N SER A 85 10.43 45.73 35.40
CA SER A 85 9.34 46.65 35.82
C SER A 85 7.94 46.00 35.80
N ASN A 86 7.23 46.21 36.91
CA ASN A 86 5.83 45.89 37.27
C ASN A 86 4.83 45.55 36.16
N THR A 87 4.24 44.35 36.22
CA THR A 87 2.78 44.17 36.43
C THR A 87 2.51 42.74 36.94
N GLU A 88 1.94 42.59 38.14
CA GLU A 88 1.52 41.29 38.66
C GLU A 88 0.24 40.81 37.95
N ILE A 89 0.38 39.78 37.12
CA ILE A 89 -0.67 38.78 36.90
C ILE A 89 -0.01 37.41 37.07
N VAL A 90 0.02 36.90 38.30
CA VAL A 90 0.38 35.50 38.56
C VAL A 90 -0.91 34.70 38.73
N ARG A 91 -1.18 33.82 37.75
CA ARG A 91 -1.66 32.46 38.03
C ARG A 91 -1.49 31.53 36.81
N GLN A 92 -0.49 30.66 36.98
CA GLN A 92 -0.40 29.26 36.50
C GLN A 92 -0.08 29.01 35.02
N ILE A 93 1.21 29.06 34.70
CA ILE A 93 1.80 28.21 33.66
C ILE A 93 2.06 26.84 34.31
N SER A 94 1.23 25.84 33.97
CA SER A 94 1.54 24.45 34.28
C SER A 94 2.69 23.96 33.38
N PRO A 95 3.67 23.21 33.89
CA PRO A 95 4.68 22.56 33.07
C PRO A 95 4.08 21.26 32.53
N GLY A 96 3.71 21.24 31.24
CA GLY A 96 3.11 20.04 30.65
C GLY A 96 2.57 20.24 29.24
N ASN A 97 3.34 20.86 28.35
CA ASN A 97 3.01 20.82 26.92
C ASN A 97 3.76 19.63 26.31
N GLU A 98 3.07 18.49 26.18
CA GLU A 98 3.41 17.49 25.17
C GLU A 98 3.22 18.11 23.78
N PRO A 99 4.28 18.38 23.00
CA PRO A 99 4.13 18.86 21.64
C PRO A 99 4.31 17.66 20.71
N ASP A 100 3.24 16.94 20.39
CA ASP A 100 3.23 16.16 19.13
C ASP A 100 1.85 15.56 18.79
N LEU A 101 1.05 15.16 19.78
CA LEU A 101 -0.16 14.35 19.48
C LEU A 101 -1.26 15.13 18.76
N THR A 102 -1.34 16.45 18.94
CA THR A 102 -2.33 17.32 18.29
C THR A 102 -1.99 17.55 16.83
N ILE A 103 -0.72 17.82 16.51
CA ILE A 103 -0.22 18.00 15.15
C ILE A 103 -0.39 16.69 14.35
N PHE A 104 -0.07 15.54 14.94
CA PHE A 104 -0.34 14.25 14.31
C PHE A 104 -1.84 13.97 14.08
N LYS A 105 -2.72 14.42 14.97
CA LYS A 105 -4.18 14.30 14.77
C LYS A 105 -4.66 15.22 13.65
N GLU A 106 -4.12 16.43 13.58
CA GLU A 106 -4.44 17.42 12.54
C GLU A 106 -3.97 16.95 11.17
N MET A 107 -2.73 16.46 11.04
CA MET A 107 -2.22 15.84 9.81
C MET A 107 -3.04 14.62 9.38
N ASN A 108 -3.44 13.75 10.31
CA ASN A 108 -4.31 12.61 9.98
C ASN A 108 -5.70 13.07 9.51
N SER A 109 -6.21 14.18 10.05
CA SER A 109 -7.47 14.77 9.62
C SER A 109 -7.36 15.39 8.21
N GLU A 110 -6.25 16.07 7.92
CA GLU A 110 -5.95 16.62 6.60
C GLU A 110 -5.73 15.51 5.56
N LEU A 111 -5.02 14.45 5.90
CA LEU A 111 -4.85 13.28 5.01
C LEU A 111 -6.19 12.59 4.73
N ARG A 112 -7.10 12.54 5.70
CA ARG A 112 -8.47 12.06 5.47
C ARG A 112 -9.27 13.01 4.58
N ALA A 113 -9.12 14.32 4.76
CA ALA A 113 -9.78 15.31 3.91
C ALA A 113 -9.27 15.24 2.46
N LEU A 114 -7.96 15.11 2.25
CA LEU A 114 -7.36 14.92 0.93
C LEU A 114 -7.79 13.60 0.29
N ARG A 115 -7.82 12.50 1.06
CA ARG A 115 -8.32 11.22 0.59
C ARG A 115 -9.79 11.31 0.18
N SER A 116 -10.63 11.97 0.98
CA SER A 116 -12.05 12.19 0.64
C SER A 116 -12.20 13.04 -0.61
N ALA A 117 -11.40 14.10 -0.78
CA ALA A 117 -11.43 14.95 -1.96
C ALA A 117 -10.98 14.20 -3.24
N LEU A 118 -9.98 13.31 -3.12
CA LEU A 118 -9.54 12.46 -4.22
C LEU A 118 -10.58 11.38 -4.56
N ASP A 119 -11.23 10.77 -3.56
CA ASP A 119 -12.33 9.83 -3.76
C ASP A 119 -13.53 10.52 -4.46
N ASP A 120 -13.84 11.76 -4.05
CA ASP A 120 -14.87 12.61 -4.67
C ASP A 120 -14.50 13.05 -6.11
N MET A 121 -13.22 13.17 -6.44
CA MET A 121 -12.77 13.44 -7.80
C MET A 121 -12.89 12.20 -8.71
N VAL A 122 -12.62 11.00 -8.19
CA VAL A 122 -12.87 9.73 -8.92
C VAL A 122 -14.37 9.52 -9.20
N LEU A 123 -15.23 10.03 -8.32
CA LEU A 123 -16.67 10.06 -8.51
C LEU A 123 -17.10 10.94 -9.72
N THR A 124 -16.35 11.99 -10.04
CA THR A 124 -16.71 12.93 -11.12
C THR A 124 -16.44 12.44 -12.55
N ASP A 125 -15.60 11.42 -12.75
CA ASP A 125 -15.19 11.00 -14.10
C ASP A 125 -16.20 10.06 -14.81
N MET A 126 -17.13 9.43 -14.09
CA MET A 126 -17.96 8.36 -14.68
C MET A 126 -19.45 8.36 -14.29
N ALA A 127 -20.10 9.52 -14.28
CA ALA A 127 -21.54 9.63 -14.58
C ALA A 127 -21.90 11.09 -14.71
N GLY A 128 -22.33 11.50 -15.91
CA GLY A 128 -22.83 12.83 -16.16
C GLY A 128 -23.88 13.27 -15.13
N LEU A 129 -23.62 14.43 -14.54
CA LEU A 129 -24.58 15.52 -14.33
C LEU A 129 -26.01 15.11 -13.94
N SER A 130 -26.18 14.49 -12.77
CA SER A 130 -27.47 14.56 -12.06
C SER A 130 -27.35 15.49 -10.84
N PRO A 131 -28.29 16.41 -10.62
CA PRO A 131 -28.19 17.43 -9.56
C PRO A 131 -28.24 16.88 -8.12
N ASN A 132 -28.40 15.56 -7.94
CA ASN A 132 -28.41 14.86 -6.64
C ASN A 132 -27.23 13.87 -6.48
N LEU A 133 -26.08 14.16 -7.12
CA LEU A 133 -24.90 13.29 -7.20
C LEU A 133 -24.46 12.69 -5.85
N GLN A 134 -24.58 13.45 -4.75
CA GLN A 134 -24.17 13.03 -3.39
C GLN A 134 -24.99 11.85 -2.83
N SER A 135 -26.22 11.63 -3.30
CA SER A 135 -27.14 10.62 -2.74
C SER A 135 -27.41 9.43 -3.66
N THR A 136 -26.79 9.38 -4.84
CA THR A 136 -27.03 8.26 -5.77
C THR A 136 -26.52 6.95 -5.18
N THR A 137 -27.24 5.86 -5.48
CA THR A 137 -26.91 4.50 -5.01
C THR A 137 -25.48 4.10 -5.32
N LYS A 138 -24.97 4.52 -6.48
CA LYS A 138 -23.59 4.28 -6.90
C LYS A 138 -22.57 4.90 -5.93
N VAL A 139 -22.74 6.17 -5.54
CA VAL A 139 -21.79 6.87 -4.64
C VAL A 139 -21.73 6.19 -3.27
N LYS A 140 -22.90 5.84 -2.72
CA LYS A 140 -22.97 5.15 -1.43
C LYS A 140 -22.32 3.76 -1.50
N LEU A 141 -22.52 2.99 -2.56
CA LEU A 141 -21.85 1.69 -2.73
C LEU A 141 -20.33 1.83 -2.92
N GLN A 142 -19.85 2.87 -3.62
CA GLN A 142 -18.41 3.16 -3.71
C GLN A 142 -17.81 3.47 -2.34
N LYS A 143 -18.49 4.27 -1.52
CA LYS A 143 -18.06 4.58 -0.13
C LYS A 143 -17.98 3.33 0.76
N VAL A 144 -18.81 2.31 0.50
CA VAL A 144 -18.78 1.01 1.20
C VAL A 144 -17.62 0.11 0.73
N GLY A 145 -16.96 0.45 -0.39
CA GLY A 145 -15.78 -0.27 -0.88
C GLY A 145 -16.02 -1.10 -2.14
N PHE A 146 -17.19 -1.00 -2.77
CA PHE A 146 -17.40 -1.62 -4.08
C PHE A 146 -16.57 -0.92 -5.15
N SER A 147 -15.85 -1.69 -5.97
CA SER A 147 -15.02 -1.14 -7.02
C SER A 147 -15.87 -0.55 -8.16
N SER A 148 -15.32 0.45 -8.85
CA SER A 148 -15.98 1.07 -10.00
C SER A 148 -16.29 0.06 -11.12
N GLN A 149 -15.48 -1.00 -11.26
CA GLN A 149 -15.69 -2.05 -12.25
C GLN A 149 -16.95 -2.87 -11.95
N VAL A 150 -17.14 -3.29 -10.68
CA VAL A 150 -18.32 -4.04 -10.25
C VAL A 150 -19.59 -3.20 -10.45
N LEU A 151 -19.52 -1.92 -10.10
CA LEU A 151 -20.66 -1.00 -10.23
C LEU A 151 -20.99 -0.66 -11.69
N GLN A 152 -19.99 -0.66 -12.58
CA GLN A 152 -20.23 -0.52 -14.02
C GLN A 152 -20.86 -1.78 -14.61
N LYS A 153 -20.33 -2.96 -14.23
CA LYS A 153 -20.88 -4.25 -14.68
C LYS A 153 -22.35 -4.40 -14.28
N LEU A 154 -22.70 -3.95 -13.08
CA LEU A 154 -24.04 -4.05 -12.53
C LEU A 154 -24.88 -2.77 -12.72
N LYS A 155 -24.45 -1.83 -13.58
CA LYS A 155 -25.11 -0.52 -13.76
C LYS A 155 -26.59 -0.64 -14.15
N ALA A 156 -26.96 -1.69 -14.89
CA ALA A 156 -28.34 -1.94 -15.29
C ALA A 156 -29.29 -2.17 -14.10
N SER A 157 -28.79 -2.69 -12.97
CA SER A 157 -29.58 -2.88 -11.74
C SER A 157 -29.64 -1.62 -10.86
N LEU A 158 -28.97 -0.53 -11.26
CA LEU A 158 -28.95 0.75 -10.54
C LEU A 158 -29.75 1.87 -11.23
N SER A 159 -30.29 1.64 -12.43
CA SER A 159 -30.92 2.72 -13.22
C SER A 159 -32.34 3.02 -12.78
N ASN A 160 -32.62 4.30 -12.47
CA ASN A 160 -33.95 4.91 -12.29
C ASN A 160 -34.76 4.47 -11.07
N VAL A 161 -34.10 4.20 -9.95
CA VAL A 161 -34.76 3.75 -8.74
C VAL A 161 -34.28 4.55 -7.53
N GLU A 162 -35.15 4.76 -6.54
CA GLU A 162 -34.76 5.26 -5.22
C GLU A 162 -33.64 4.40 -4.61
N TYR A 163 -32.89 4.99 -3.67
CA TYR A 163 -31.69 4.38 -3.10
C TYR A 163 -31.90 2.95 -2.57
N GLU A 164 -32.98 2.73 -1.82
CA GLU A 164 -33.26 1.45 -1.16
C GLU A 164 -33.52 0.34 -2.18
N GLU A 165 -34.41 0.57 -3.15
CA GLU A 165 -34.72 -0.44 -4.16
C GLU A 165 -33.56 -0.64 -5.15
N GLY A 166 -32.79 0.41 -5.47
CA GLY A 166 -31.55 0.27 -6.24
C GLY A 166 -30.47 -0.54 -5.50
N ARG A 167 -30.37 -0.41 -4.17
CA ARG A 167 -29.48 -1.25 -3.35
C ARG A 167 -29.93 -2.70 -3.38
N ASP A 168 -31.22 -2.96 -3.19
CA ASP A 168 -31.74 -4.32 -3.12
C ASP A 168 -31.63 -5.03 -4.47
N GLN A 169 -31.89 -4.35 -5.58
CA GLN A 169 -31.66 -4.88 -6.94
C GLN A 169 -30.19 -5.13 -7.22
N PHE A 170 -29.31 -4.22 -6.81
CA PHE A 170 -27.85 -4.42 -6.89
C PHE A 170 -27.42 -5.67 -6.11
N LEU A 171 -27.86 -5.82 -4.86
CA LEU A 171 -27.50 -6.96 -4.02
C LEU A 171 -28.04 -8.28 -4.58
N LYS A 172 -29.27 -8.30 -5.12
CA LYS A 172 -29.84 -9.47 -5.79
C LYS A 172 -29.02 -9.87 -7.01
N THR A 173 -28.67 -8.91 -7.86
CA THR A 173 -27.88 -9.17 -9.08
C THR A 173 -26.46 -9.60 -8.73
N LEU A 174 -25.85 -8.97 -7.72
CA LEU A 174 -24.54 -9.36 -7.21
C LEU A 174 -24.56 -10.77 -6.62
N ALA A 175 -25.60 -11.12 -5.87
CA ALA A 175 -25.77 -12.47 -5.32
C ALA A 175 -25.91 -13.51 -6.43
N ALA A 176 -26.70 -13.23 -7.47
CA ALA A 176 -26.83 -14.11 -8.62
C ALA A 176 -25.52 -14.28 -9.41
N GLU A 177 -24.68 -13.25 -9.50
CA GLU A 177 -23.36 -13.34 -10.16
C GLU A 177 -22.31 -14.08 -9.31
N LEU A 178 -22.44 -14.03 -7.98
CA LEU A 178 -21.49 -14.67 -7.05
C LEU A 178 -21.88 -16.10 -6.68
N ALA A 179 -23.17 -16.42 -6.71
CA ALA A 179 -23.66 -17.75 -6.41
C ALA A 179 -23.42 -18.66 -7.63
N ASP A 180 -22.90 -19.85 -7.34
CA ASP A 180 -23.07 -20.99 -8.24
C ASP A 180 -24.48 -21.56 -7.96
N ASP A 181 -25.14 -22.10 -8.99
CA ASP A 181 -26.51 -22.61 -8.83
C ASP A 181 -26.56 -23.87 -7.95
N ASP A 182 -25.45 -24.62 -7.86
CA ASP A 182 -25.36 -25.79 -6.97
C ASP A 182 -23.94 -26.08 -6.44
N PRO A 183 -23.44 -25.27 -5.49
CA PRO A 183 -22.12 -25.47 -4.90
C PRO A 183 -22.05 -26.71 -4.02
N ASP A 184 -23.17 -27.11 -3.40
CA ASP A 184 -23.21 -28.28 -2.53
C ASP A 184 -23.18 -29.57 -3.38
N GLU A 185 -23.90 -29.66 -4.49
CA GLU A 185 -23.81 -30.82 -5.39
C GLU A 185 -22.41 -30.95 -6.01
N ALA A 186 -21.83 -29.83 -6.48
CA ALA A 186 -20.49 -29.83 -7.08
C ALA A 186 -19.40 -30.30 -6.10
N ILE A 187 -19.48 -29.88 -4.84
CA ILE A 187 -18.49 -30.23 -3.81
C ILE A 187 -18.75 -31.65 -3.28
N MET A 188 -20.00 -32.01 -2.97
CA MET A 188 -20.33 -33.28 -2.32
C MET A 188 -20.20 -34.49 -3.25
N ASN A 189 -20.41 -34.30 -4.56
CA ASN A 189 -20.21 -35.38 -5.55
C ASN A 189 -18.77 -35.49 -6.06
N SER A 190 -17.87 -34.58 -5.63
CA SER A 190 -16.49 -34.60 -6.07
C SER A 190 -15.69 -35.69 -5.35
N ARG A 191 -14.99 -36.52 -6.12
CA ARG A 191 -14.14 -37.60 -5.56
C ARG A 191 -12.81 -37.09 -5.01
N TYR A 192 -12.31 -35.97 -5.52
CA TYR A 192 -11.05 -35.35 -5.11
C TYR A 192 -11.20 -33.84 -5.04
N ILE A 193 -10.85 -33.24 -3.90
CA ILE A 193 -10.88 -31.79 -3.67
C ILE A 193 -9.46 -31.31 -3.39
N PHE A 194 -8.97 -30.38 -4.20
CA PHE A 194 -7.66 -29.75 -4.00
C PHE A 194 -7.84 -28.32 -3.48
N VAL A 195 -7.25 -28.01 -2.33
CA VAL A 195 -7.32 -26.67 -1.71
C VAL A 195 -5.99 -25.93 -1.92
N LEU A 196 -6.03 -24.82 -2.66
CA LEU A 196 -4.85 -24.03 -3.07
C LEU A 196 -4.88 -22.61 -2.45
N GLY A 197 -3.72 -21.97 -2.30
CA GLY A 197 -3.60 -20.63 -1.73
C GLY A 197 -2.25 -20.30 -1.08
N ALA A 198 -1.96 -19.03 -0.87
CA ALA A 198 -0.73 -18.55 -0.25
C ALA A 198 -0.55 -19.01 1.20
N SER A 199 0.68 -18.97 1.74
CA SER A 199 0.91 -19.28 3.17
C SER A 199 0.09 -18.35 4.06
N GLY A 200 -0.54 -18.89 5.12
CA GLY A 200 -1.41 -18.13 6.02
C GLY A 200 -2.85 -17.88 5.53
N SER A 201 -3.23 -18.29 4.31
CA SER A 201 -4.59 -18.07 3.78
C SER A 201 -5.68 -19.00 4.36
N GLY A 202 -5.32 -19.85 5.35
CA GLY A 202 -6.28 -20.76 5.99
C GLY A 202 -6.53 -22.09 5.27
N LYS A 203 -5.69 -22.50 4.30
CA LYS A 203 -5.86 -23.79 3.56
C LYS A 203 -6.09 -24.99 4.47
N THR A 204 -5.21 -25.22 5.43
CA THR A 204 -5.28 -26.37 6.36
C THR A 204 -6.57 -26.34 7.17
N THR A 205 -6.99 -25.16 7.63
CA THR A 205 -8.23 -24.96 8.38
C THR A 205 -9.45 -25.22 7.50
N LEU A 206 -9.45 -24.74 6.26
CA LEU A 206 -10.54 -24.95 5.31
C LEU A 206 -10.67 -26.44 4.94
N SER A 207 -9.55 -27.13 4.67
CA SER A 207 -9.54 -28.57 4.41
C SER A 207 -10.07 -29.37 5.59
N ALA A 208 -9.72 -29.01 6.82
CA ALA A 208 -10.28 -29.65 8.01
C ALA A 208 -11.79 -29.45 8.14
N LYS A 209 -12.30 -28.24 7.82
CA LYS A 209 -13.74 -27.96 7.80
C LYS A 209 -14.48 -28.75 6.72
N PHE A 210 -13.91 -28.88 5.52
CA PHE A 210 -14.47 -29.73 4.47
C PHE A 210 -14.49 -31.20 4.90
N ALA A 211 -13.39 -31.72 5.43
CA ALA A 211 -13.31 -33.09 5.93
C ALA A 211 -14.37 -33.36 7.01
N ALA A 212 -14.58 -32.41 7.94
CA ALA A 212 -15.60 -32.53 8.98
C ALA A 212 -17.05 -32.44 8.46
N ARG A 213 -17.30 -31.80 7.31
CA ARG A 213 -18.64 -31.70 6.70
C ARG A 213 -18.98 -32.91 5.82
N ILE A 214 -17.97 -33.55 5.22
CA ILE A 214 -18.12 -34.67 4.29
C ILE A 214 -18.04 -36.03 5.01
N ALA A 215 -17.33 -36.11 6.15
CA ALA A 215 -17.23 -37.31 6.99
C ALA A 215 -18.53 -37.61 7.73
#